data_AF-A0A965RPT8-F1
#
_entry.id   AF-A0A965RPT8-F1
#
_cell.length_a   1.000
_cell.length_b   1.000
_cell.length_c   1.000
_cell.angle_alpha   90.00
_cell.angle_beta   90.00
_cell.angle_gamma   90.00
#
_symmetry.space_group_name_H-M   'P 1'
#
loop_
_entity.id
_entity.type
_entity.pdbx_description
1 polymer ?
#
loop_
_entity_poly.entity_id
_entity_poly.type
_entity_poly.pdbx_seq_one_letter_code
_entity_poly.pdbx_strand_id
1 'polypeptide(L)'
;MQIELKKLKICKWMSQETNCYACEVWIDGKLAGWAENDGHGGPDSFNTQKGFALGDLGSVLNEYATKHLPIRKYSWGEVKPDAETLMGDLIQKADERKKFDSDIKKKILYTSKKKDGSWGVFELAFKRKLKDGSTKIITLEEGVAKLTACGFITAESIVLNIMRHDLAFDLYRQLVFVSKPLPEEVK
;
A
#
# COMPACT_ATOMS: atom_id res chain seq x y z
N MET A 1 -13.54 -14.01 6.49
CA MET A 1 -12.88 -13.23 7.55
C MET A 1 -12.17 -12.05 6.90
N GLN A 2 -12.53 -10.84 7.30
CA GLN A 2 -11.92 -9.59 6.88
C GLN A 2 -11.16 -8.99 8.06
N ILE A 3 -9.87 -8.74 7.89
CA ILE A 3 -8.98 -8.19 8.91
C ILE A 3 -8.69 -6.73 8.55
N GLU A 4 -8.93 -5.83 9.50
CA GLU A 4 -8.73 -4.40 9.34
C GLU A 4 -7.86 -3.85 10.47
N LEU A 5 -6.92 -2.96 10.13
CA LEU A 5 -6.13 -2.22 11.11
C LEU A 5 -6.76 -0.84 11.33
N LYS A 6 -7.16 -0.55 12.56
CA LYS A 6 -7.65 0.77 12.96
C LYS A 6 -6.69 1.44 13.94
N LYS A 7 -6.73 2.77 13.96
CA LYS A 7 -5.84 3.61 14.78
C LYS A 7 -4.35 3.27 14.64
N LEU A 8 -3.93 2.81 13.45
CA LEU A 8 -2.55 2.43 13.18
C LEU A 8 -1.60 3.63 13.26
N LYS A 9 -0.69 3.57 14.23
CA LYS A 9 0.43 4.48 14.41
C LYS A 9 1.72 3.76 14.03
N ILE A 10 2.53 4.38 13.18
CA ILE A 10 3.84 3.86 12.76
C ILE A 10 4.89 4.91 13.13
N CYS A 11 5.86 4.54 13.95
CA CYS A 11 6.94 5.39 14.43
C CYS A 11 8.26 5.07 13.71
N LYS A 12 8.37 5.46 12.44
CA LYS A 12 9.52 5.10 11.58
C LYS A 12 10.88 5.51 12.16
N TRP A 13 10.96 6.59 12.92
CA TRP A 13 12.20 7.09 13.51
C TRP A 13 12.68 6.29 14.74
N MET A 14 11.80 5.49 15.34
CA MET A 14 12.12 4.56 16.44
C MET A 14 12.40 3.14 15.94
N SER A 15 12.09 2.85 14.67
CA SER A 15 12.33 1.54 14.04
C SER A 15 13.83 1.36 13.76
N GLN A 16 14.42 0.31 14.33
CA GLN A 16 15.84 -0.05 14.12
C GLN A 16 15.99 -1.23 13.16
N GLU A 17 15.12 -2.23 13.30
CA GLU A 17 15.17 -3.47 12.51
C GLU A 17 13.77 -3.87 11.99
N THR A 18 12.76 -3.82 12.87
CA THR A 18 11.36 -4.10 12.54
C THR A 18 10.52 -2.83 12.59
N ASN A 19 9.33 -2.85 11.99
CA ASN A 19 8.41 -1.71 12.06
C ASN A 19 8.05 -1.42 13.52
N CYS A 20 8.31 -0.21 14.01
CA CYS A 20 7.78 0.25 15.30
C CYS A 20 6.35 0.75 15.10
N TYR A 21 5.36 0.06 15.68
CA TYR A 21 3.95 0.36 15.46
C TYR A 21 3.04 -0.03 16.63
N ALA A 22 1.84 0.55 16.65
CA ALA A 22 0.73 0.10 17.50
C ALA A 22 -0.60 0.30 16.76
N CYS A 23 -1.52 -0.66 16.89
CA CYS A 23 -2.83 -0.60 16.25
C CYS A 23 -3.91 -1.41 16.98
N GLU A 24 -5.16 -1.12 16.62
CA GLU A 24 -6.30 -1.98 16.91
C GLU A 24 -6.51 -2.94 15.74
N VAL A 25 -6.65 -4.23 16.02
CA VAL A 25 -6.98 -5.26 15.04
C VAL A 25 -8.48 -5.54 15.11
N TRP A 26 -9.16 -5.34 13.99
CA TRP A 26 -10.59 -5.56 13.84
C TRP A 26 -10.83 -6.74 12.90
N ILE A 27 -11.71 -7.65 13.29
CA ILE A 27 -12.08 -8.84 12.51
C ILE A 27 -13.59 -8.78 12.24
N ASP A 28 -13.97 -8.83 10.97
CA ASP A 28 -15.36 -8.77 10.50
C ASP A 28 -16.14 -7.60 11.13
N GLY A 29 -15.49 -6.44 11.23
CA GLY A 29 -16.08 -5.21 11.76
C GLY A 29 -16.15 -5.12 13.29
N LYS A 30 -15.60 -6.07 14.05
CA LYS A 30 -15.54 -6.04 15.52
C LYS A 30 -14.10 -5.95 16.02
N LEU A 31 -13.88 -5.24 17.13
CA LEU A 31 -12.56 -5.18 17.77
C LEU A 31 -12.16 -6.56 18.30
N ALA A 32 -11.06 -7.10 17.78
CA ALA A 32 -10.51 -8.39 18.18
C ALA A 32 -9.37 -8.24 19.20
N GLY A 33 -8.64 -7.12 19.15
CA GLY A 33 -7.60 -6.80 20.12
C GLY A 33 -6.64 -5.75 19.60
N TRP A 34 -5.41 -5.77 20.12
CA TRP A 34 -4.34 -4.83 19.79
C TRP A 34 -3.09 -5.57 19.35
N ALA A 35 -2.34 -4.96 18.45
CA ALA A 35 -1.03 -5.45 18.01
C ALA A 35 -0.01 -4.32 18.03
N GLU A 36 1.19 -4.61 18.52
CA GLU A 36 2.29 -3.65 18.62
C GLU A 36 3.67 -4.30 18.47
N ASN A 37 4.65 -3.50 18.06
CA ASN A 37 6.06 -3.87 18.01
C ASN A 37 6.91 -2.64 18.31
N ASP A 38 7.97 -2.82 19.11
CA ASP A 38 8.84 -1.72 19.53
C ASP A 38 9.89 -1.34 18.47
N GLY A 39 10.11 -2.19 17.46
CA GLY A 39 10.99 -1.91 16.32
C GLY A 39 12.45 -2.37 16.48
N HIS A 40 12.74 -3.16 17.52
CA HIS A 40 14.08 -3.66 17.86
C HIS A 40 14.37 -5.09 17.38
N GLY A 41 13.62 -5.60 16.38
CA GLY A 41 13.84 -6.96 15.85
C GLY A 41 13.10 -8.06 16.62
N GLY A 42 12.35 -7.71 17.65
CA GLY A 42 11.53 -8.64 18.43
C GLY A 42 10.19 -8.98 17.77
N PRO A 43 9.50 -10.02 18.28
CA PRO A 43 8.21 -10.45 17.76
C PRO A 43 7.11 -9.42 18.03
N ASP A 44 6.04 -9.51 17.25
CA ASP A 44 4.83 -8.70 17.47
C ASP A 44 4.12 -9.15 18.77
N SER A 45 3.70 -8.18 19.57
CA SER A 45 2.88 -8.40 20.76
C SER A 45 1.41 -8.32 20.40
N PHE A 46 0.64 -9.37 20.71
CA PHE A 46 -0.79 -9.45 20.45
C PHE A 46 -1.57 -9.51 21.76
N ASN A 47 -2.42 -8.51 21.99
CA ASN A 47 -3.27 -8.43 23.17
C ASN A 47 -4.73 -8.63 22.76
N THR A 48 -5.32 -9.74 23.18
CA THR A 48 -6.70 -10.10 22.83
C THR A 48 -7.72 -9.26 23.59
N GLN A 49 -8.73 -8.74 22.88
CA GLN A 49 -9.85 -8.02 23.49
C GLN A 49 -10.66 -8.97 24.38
N LYS A 50 -10.98 -8.53 25.60
CA LYS A 50 -11.85 -9.30 26.50
C LYS A 50 -13.22 -9.54 25.84
N GLY A 51 -13.63 -10.80 25.79
CA GLY A 51 -14.89 -11.24 25.18
C GLY A 51 -14.79 -11.50 23.67
N PHE A 52 -13.59 -11.52 23.08
CA PHE A 52 -13.41 -11.95 21.70
C PHE A 52 -13.75 -13.44 21.54
N ALA A 53 -14.68 -13.73 20.62
CA ALA A 53 -15.34 -15.04 20.54
C ALA A 53 -14.51 -16.11 19.82
N LEU A 54 -13.50 -15.72 19.03
CA LEU A 54 -12.74 -16.64 18.18
C LEU A 54 -11.47 -17.19 18.85
N GLY A 55 -11.22 -16.84 20.12
CA GLY A 55 -10.08 -17.31 20.90
C GLY A 55 -8.99 -16.25 21.04
N ASP A 56 -7.74 -16.66 21.01
CA ASP A 56 -6.59 -15.76 21.10
C ASP A 56 -6.30 -15.09 19.75
N LEU A 57 -6.08 -13.77 19.75
CA LEU A 57 -5.85 -12.96 18.56
C LEU A 57 -4.65 -13.45 17.76
N GLY A 58 -3.50 -13.67 18.40
CA GLY A 58 -2.28 -14.10 17.72
C GLY A 58 -2.49 -15.44 17.01
N SER A 59 -3.18 -16.37 17.68
CA SER A 59 -3.53 -17.68 17.10
C SER A 59 -4.46 -17.57 15.89
N VAL A 60 -5.50 -16.74 15.96
CA VAL A 60 -6.45 -16.50 14.86
C VAL A 60 -5.75 -15.87 13.65
N LEU A 61 -4.87 -14.88 13.89
CA LEU A 61 -4.09 -14.24 12.84
C LEU A 61 -3.11 -15.23 12.20
N ASN A 62 -2.46 -16.07 13.00
CA ASN A 62 -1.53 -17.09 12.50
C ASN A 62 -2.22 -18.13 11.61
N GLU A 63 -3.40 -18.61 12.03
CA GLU A 63 -4.20 -19.54 11.24
C GLU A 63 -4.64 -18.92 9.90
N TYR A 64 -5.09 -17.66 9.93
CA TYR A 64 -5.41 -16.94 8.70
C TYR A 64 -4.19 -16.82 7.78
N ALA A 65 -3.04 -16.45 8.34
CA ALA A 65 -1.82 -16.29 7.58
C ALA A 65 -1.41 -17.57 6.86
N THR A 66 -1.35 -18.68 7.58
CA THR A 66 -0.98 -19.99 7.02
C THR A 66 -1.95 -20.45 5.91
N LYS A 67 -3.23 -20.08 5.98
CA LYS A 67 -4.25 -20.46 4.99
C LYS A 67 -4.30 -19.57 3.75
N HIS A 68 -4.00 -18.28 3.90
CA HIS A 68 -4.29 -17.28 2.87
C HIS A 68 -3.05 -16.59 2.28
N LEU A 69 -1.90 -16.64 2.95
CA LEU A 69 -0.66 -16.07 2.42
C LEU A 69 0.16 -17.16 1.70
N PRO A 70 0.90 -16.79 0.64
CA PRO A 70 1.78 -17.72 -0.05
C PRO A 70 2.99 -18.08 0.81
N ILE A 71 3.45 -19.32 0.68
CA ILE A 71 4.74 -19.76 1.25
C ILE A 71 5.86 -18.97 0.59
N ARG A 72 6.75 -18.38 1.40
CA ARG A 72 7.91 -17.65 0.92
C ARG A 72 9.07 -18.62 0.70
N LYS A 73 9.61 -18.63 -0.51
CA LYS A 73 10.77 -19.49 -0.87
C LYS A 73 12.04 -18.65 -0.86
N TYR A 74 13.00 -19.07 -0.05
CA TYR A 74 14.33 -18.49 0.03
C TYR A 74 15.36 -19.52 -0.45
N SER A 75 16.58 -19.07 -0.74
CA SER A 75 17.67 -19.96 -1.15
C SER A 75 17.99 -21.04 -0.11
N TRP A 76 17.69 -20.79 1.16
CA TRP A 76 17.92 -21.68 2.29
C TRP A 76 16.68 -22.45 2.77
N GLY A 77 15.53 -22.32 2.11
CA GLY A 77 14.34 -23.09 2.46
C GLY A 77 13.00 -22.38 2.25
N GLU A 78 11.93 -23.06 2.65
CA GLU A 78 10.56 -22.55 2.58
C GLU A 78 10.10 -22.10 3.97
N VAL A 79 9.57 -20.88 4.06
CA VAL A 79 9.04 -20.31 5.31
C VAL A 79 7.53 -20.15 5.14
N LYS A 80 6.78 -20.80 6.04
CA LYS A 80 5.32 -20.65 6.10
C LYS A 80 4.99 -19.27 6.69
N PRO A 81 4.00 -18.56 6.12
CA PRO A 81 3.58 -17.29 6.67
C PRO A 81 2.85 -17.48 8.00
N ASP A 82 3.09 -16.53 8.90
CA ASP A 82 2.57 -16.46 10.25
C ASP A 82 1.88 -15.12 10.53
N ALA A 83 1.45 -14.92 11.77
CA ALA A 83 0.79 -13.68 12.20
C ALA A 83 1.65 -12.43 11.92
N GLU A 84 2.97 -12.50 12.15
CA GLU A 84 3.89 -11.38 11.90
C GLU A 84 4.00 -11.05 10.41
N THR A 85 4.07 -12.08 9.57
CA THR A 85 4.08 -11.91 8.11
C THR A 85 2.82 -11.19 7.65
N LEU A 86 1.65 -11.61 8.16
CA LEU A 86 0.38 -10.97 7.86
C LEU A 86 0.33 -9.51 8.34
N MET A 87 0.77 -9.24 9.57
CA MET A 87 0.78 -7.89 10.13
C MET A 87 1.73 -6.97 9.34
N GLY A 88 2.92 -7.45 9.00
CA GLY A 88 3.87 -6.76 8.14
C GLY A 88 3.25 -6.34 6.80
N ASP A 89 2.60 -7.27 6.11
CA ASP A 89 1.93 -7.01 4.82
C ASP A 89 0.78 -6.00 4.96
N LEU A 90 -0.01 -6.07 6.04
CA LEU A 90 -1.11 -5.14 6.32
C LEU A 90 -0.62 -3.73 6.65
N ILE A 91 0.43 -3.61 7.49
CA ILE A 91 1.05 -2.34 7.87
C ILE A 91 1.70 -1.69 6.67
N GLN A 92 2.42 -2.48 5.86
CA GLN A 92 3.02 -2.00 4.62
C GLN A 92 1.93 -1.49 3.67
N LYS A 93 0.86 -2.25 3.46
CA LYS A 93 -0.28 -1.81 2.62
C LYS A 93 -0.89 -0.49 3.14
N ALA A 94 -0.99 -0.32 4.46
CA ALA A 94 -1.52 0.90 5.05
C ALA A 94 -0.59 2.11 4.87
N ASP A 95 0.73 1.93 4.97
CA ASP A 95 1.72 2.98 4.70
C ASP A 95 1.74 3.37 3.20
N GLU A 96 1.69 2.37 2.32
CA GLU A 96 1.55 2.55 0.87
C GLU A 96 0.26 3.33 0.54
N ARG A 97 -0.85 3.03 1.21
CA ARG A 97 -2.12 3.77 1.06
C ARG A 97 -1.99 5.22 1.49
N LYS A 98 -1.40 5.50 2.65
CA LYS A 98 -1.18 6.87 3.12
C LYS A 98 -0.34 7.68 2.13
N LYS A 99 0.70 7.05 1.58
CA LYS A 99 1.54 7.67 0.54
C LYS A 99 0.72 7.96 -0.72
N PHE A 100 -0.02 6.97 -1.22
CA PHE A 100 -0.88 7.11 -2.39
C PHE A 100 -1.91 8.25 -2.21
N ASP A 101 -2.61 8.29 -1.08
CA ASP A 101 -3.62 9.33 -0.76
C ASP A 101 -3.01 10.73 -0.75
N SER A 102 -1.74 10.86 -0.33
CA SER A 102 -1.00 12.13 -0.40
C SER A 102 -0.59 12.45 -1.83
N ASP A 103 -0.07 11.48 -2.56
CA ASP A 103 0.48 11.66 -3.90
C ASP A 103 -0.63 11.98 -4.92
N ILE A 104 -1.78 11.30 -4.88
CA ILE A 104 -2.91 11.55 -5.79
C ILE A 104 -3.52 12.95 -5.64
N LYS A 105 -3.43 13.55 -4.44
CA LYS A 105 -3.90 14.92 -4.18
C LYS A 105 -2.94 15.99 -4.69
N LYS A 106 -1.65 15.66 -4.80
CA LYS A 106 -0.57 16.61 -5.12
C LYS A 106 -0.05 16.45 -6.54
N LYS A 107 -0.34 15.32 -7.18
CA LYS A 107 0.23 14.90 -8.45
C LYS A 107 -0.83 14.23 -9.32
N ILE A 108 -0.59 14.29 -10.62
CA ILE A 108 -1.25 13.47 -11.63
C ILE A 108 -0.48 12.17 -11.69
N LEU A 109 -1.13 11.07 -11.32
CA LEU A 109 -0.60 9.72 -11.37
C LEU A 109 -1.17 9.03 -12.61
N TYR A 110 -0.31 8.45 -13.44
CA TYR A 110 -0.74 7.80 -14.69
C TYR A 110 0.11 6.57 -15.00
N THR A 111 -0.47 5.61 -15.71
CA THR A 111 0.26 4.43 -16.18
C THR A 111 0.90 4.71 -17.54
N SER A 112 2.13 4.23 -17.72
CA SER A 112 2.82 4.26 -19.01
C SER A 112 3.77 3.08 -19.12
N LYS A 113 4.20 2.77 -20.36
CA LYS A 113 5.21 1.73 -20.62
C LYS A 113 6.60 2.28 -20.28
N LYS A 114 7.36 1.50 -19.51
CA LYS A 114 8.78 1.72 -19.27
C LYS A 114 9.59 1.34 -20.51
N LYS A 115 10.89 1.66 -20.48
CA LYS A 115 11.83 1.33 -21.57
C LYS A 115 11.94 -0.18 -21.84
N ASP A 116 11.68 -1.01 -20.84
CA ASP A 116 11.68 -2.47 -20.93
C ASP A 116 10.34 -3.05 -21.44
N GLY A 117 9.35 -2.21 -21.78
CA GLY A 117 8.03 -2.61 -22.22
C GLY A 117 7.04 -2.96 -21.10
N SER A 118 7.50 -3.02 -19.84
CA SER A 118 6.63 -3.24 -18.68
C SER A 118 5.84 -2.00 -18.32
N TRP A 119 4.68 -2.17 -17.67
CA TRP A 119 3.89 -1.05 -17.19
C TRP A 119 4.42 -0.51 -15.86
N GLY A 120 4.34 0.80 -15.69
CA GLY A 120 4.66 1.47 -14.42
C GLY A 120 3.76 2.68 -14.19
N VAL A 121 3.76 3.16 -12.94
CA VAL A 121 3.11 4.43 -12.58
C VAL A 121 4.14 5.55 -12.66
N PHE A 122 3.75 6.63 -13.32
CA PHE A 122 4.50 7.87 -13.46
C PHE A 122 3.71 9.00 -12.82
N GLU A 123 4.42 10.08 -12.47
CA GLU A 123 3.85 11.20 -11.73
C GLU A 123 4.22 12.56 -12.33
N LEU A 124 3.26 13.49 -12.30
CA LEU A 124 3.48 14.90 -12.61
C LEU A 124 2.88 15.77 -11.50
N ALA A 125 3.69 16.58 -10.83
CA ALA A 125 3.21 17.43 -9.74
C ALA A 125 2.27 18.54 -10.24
N PHE A 126 1.16 18.78 -9.52
CA PHE A 126 0.24 19.90 -9.82
C PHE A 126 0.88 21.27 -9.60
N LYS A 127 1.91 21.35 -8.76
CA LYS A 127 2.65 22.58 -8.48
C LYS A 127 4.08 22.44 -8.96
N ARG A 128 4.55 23.40 -9.76
CA ARG A 128 5.95 23.46 -10.22
C ARG A 128 6.51 24.87 -10.00
N LYS A 129 7.73 24.94 -9.46
CA LYS A 129 8.50 26.19 -9.41
C LYS A 129 9.07 26.52 -10.80
N LEU A 130 8.89 27.76 -11.22
CA LEU A 130 9.47 28.33 -12.43
C LEU A 130 10.87 28.89 -12.13
N LYS A 131 11.63 29.20 -13.19
CA LYS A 131 13.00 29.70 -13.08
C LYS A 131 13.09 31.06 -12.37
N ASP A 132 12.02 31.83 -12.42
CA ASP A 132 11.86 33.13 -11.74
C ASP A 132 11.45 33.00 -10.26
N GLY A 133 11.32 31.77 -9.74
CA GLY A 133 10.90 31.50 -8.37
C GLY A 133 9.39 31.45 -8.14
N SER A 134 8.57 31.84 -9.12
CA SER A 134 7.11 31.77 -9.03
C SER A 134 6.61 30.32 -9.13
N THR A 135 5.40 30.05 -8.61
CA THR A 135 4.78 28.70 -8.64
C THR A 135 3.65 28.68 -9.66
N LYS A 136 3.76 27.80 -10.66
CA LYS A 136 2.67 27.49 -11.56
C LYS A 136 1.86 26.32 -11.00
N ILE A 137 0.55 26.50 -10.93
CA ILE A 137 -0.41 25.44 -10.66
C ILE A 137 -0.95 24.98 -12.02
N ILE A 138 -0.94 23.67 -12.26
CA ILE A 138 -1.60 23.07 -13.42
C ILE A 138 -2.85 22.33 -12.94
N THR A 139 -3.91 22.39 -13.74
CA THR A 139 -5.10 21.56 -13.52
C THR A 139 -4.84 20.13 -14.00
N LEU A 140 -5.73 19.20 -13.61
CA LEU A 140 -5.68 17.82 -14.09
C LEU A 140 -5.82 17.76 -15.61
N GLU A 141 -6.77 18.50 -16.18
CA GLU A 141 -7.03 18.53 -17.63
C GLU A 141 -5.83 19.07 -18.42
N GLU A 142 -5.26 20.22 -18.00
CA GLU A 142 -4.07 20.78 -18.64
C GLU A 142 -2.86 19.84 -18.55
N GLY A 143 -2.68 19.20 -17.39
CA GLY A 143 -1.60 18.27 -17.16
C GLY A 143 -1.73 17.01 -18.02
N VAL A 144 -2.92 16.43 -18.10
CA VAL A 144 -3.21 15.27 -18.96
C VAL A 144 -3.04 15.63 -20.43
N ALA A 145 -3.62 16.74 -20.89
CA ALA A 145 -3.48 17.18 -22.29
C ALA A 145 -2.01 17.37 -22.68
N LYS A 146 -1.21 17.97 -21.80
CA LYS A 146 0.24 18.12 -22.00
C LYS A 146 0.96 16.78 -22.07
N LEU A 147 0.66 15.86 -21.15
CA LEU A 147 1.27 14.53 -21.13
C LEU A 147 0.91 13.71 -22.38
N THR A 148 -0.33 13.81 -22.86
CA THR A 148 -0.78 13.22 -24.12
C THR A 148 -0.06 13.82 -25.33
N ALA A 149 0.05 15.15 -25.40
CA ALA A 149 0.78 15.83 -26.48
C ALA A 149 2.28 15.47 -26.52
N CYS A 150 2.87 15.17 -25.36
CA CYS A 150 4.24 14.68 -25.25
C CYS A 150 4.39 13.16 -25.42
N GLY A 151 3.30 12.42 -25.68
CA GLY A 151 3.32 10.97 -25.88
C GLY A 151 3.52 10.12 -24.61
N PHE A 152 3.42 10.72 -23.42
CA PHE A 152 3.56 9.98 -22.15
C PHE A 152 2.28 9.23 -21.77
N ILE A 153 1.12 9.81 -22.10
CA ILE A 153 -0.19 9.17 -21.96
C ILE A 153 -0.64 8.77 -23.36
N THR A 154 -0.89 7.47 -23.52
CA THR A 154 -1.42 6.87 -24.75
C THR A 154 -2.87 6.42 -24.55
N ALA A 155 -3.53 5.89 -25.57
CA ALA A 155 -4.88 5.33 -25.42
C ALA A 155 -4.94 4.14 -24.45
N GLU A 156 -3.82 3.43 -24.25
CA GLU A 156 -3.70 2.31 -23.30
C GLU A 156 -3.35 2.78 -21.87
N SER A 157 -3.03 4.07 -21.70
CA SER A 157 -2.64 4.64 -20.41
C SER A 157 -3.88 4.96 -19.56
N ILE A 158 -3.75 4.76 -18.24
CA ILE A 158 -4.80 5.05 -17.27
C ILE A 158 -4.34 6.21 -16.39
N VAL A 159 -5.19 7.22 -16.23
CA VAL A 159 -4.98 8.29 -15.26
C VAL A 159 -5.66 7.89 -13.95
N LEU A 160 -4.87 7.65 -12.91
CA LEU A 160 -5.39 7.14 -11.63
C LEU A 160 -6.30 8.16 -10.92
N ASN A 161 -6.07 9.46 -11.15
CA ASN A 161 -6.84 10.54 -10.54
C ASN A 161 -8.34 10.56 -10.90
N ILE A 162 -8.73 9.93 -12.02
CA ILE A 162 -10.13 9.90 -12.47
C ILE A 162 -10.83 8.56 -12.15
N MET A 163 -10.09 7.59 -11.62
CA MET A 163 -10.63 6.28 -11.26
C MET A 163 -11.33 6.31 -9.89
N ARG A 164 -12.16 5.29 -9.62
CA ARG A 164 -12.63 5.03 -8.25
C ARG A 164 -11.42 4.82 -7.35
N HIS A 165 -11.39 5.56 -6.24
CA HIS A 165 -10.22 5.70 -5.38
C HIS A 165 -9.60 4.37 -4.92
N ASP A 166 -10.40 3.37 -4.55
CA ASP A 166 -9.87 2.07 -4.11
C ASP A 166 -9.27 1.25 -5.27
N LEU A 167 -9.88 1.29 -6.46
CA LEU A 167 -9.33 0.64 -7.66
C LEU A 167 -8.01 1.30 -8.10
N ALA A 168 -7.97 2.64 -7.99
CA ALA A 168 -6.76 3.40 -8.28
C ALA A 168 -5.61 3.01 -7.35
N PHE A 169 -5.90 2.82 -6.06
CA PHE A 169 -4.91 2.36 -5.09
C PHE A 169 -4.43 0.93 -5.38
N ASP A 170 -5.34 0.00 -5.68
CA ASP A 170 -4.97 -1.38 -5.97
C ASP A 170 -4.07 -1.46 -7.22
N LEU A 171 -4.40 -0.72 -8.29
CA LEU A 171 -3.57 -0.62 -9.49
C LEU A 171 -2.22 0.03 -9.20
N TYR A 172 -2.20 1.13 -8.44
CA TYR A 172 -0.98 1.79 -7.99
C TYR A 172 -0.06 0.80 -7.27
N ARG A 173 -0.60 0.08 -6.29
CA ARG A 173 0.15 -0.87 -5.49
C ARG A 173 0.71 -2.01 -6.35
N GLN A 174 -0.10 -2.53 -7.26
CA GLN A 174 0.30 -3.61 -8.16
C GLN A 174 1.49 -3.23 -9.06
N LEU A 175 1.46 -2.04 -9.64
CA LEU A 175 2.47 -1.58 -10.60
C LEU A 175 3.73 -1.00 -9.94
N VAL A 176 3.61 -0.47 -8.72
CA VAL A 176 4.75 0.16 -8.00
C VAL A 176 5.47 -0.83 -7.09
N PHE A 177 4.74 -1.64 -6.33
CA PHE A 177 5.34 -2.48 -5.28
C PHE A 177 5.36 -3.97 -5.62
N VAL A 178 4.38 -4.45 -6.41
CA VAL A 178 4.25 -5.89 -6.72
C VAL A 178 4.87 -6.26 -8.07
N SER A 179 5.19 -5.27 -8.93
CA SER A 179 5.77 -5.48 -10.26
C SER A 179 5.02 -6.49 -11.13
N LYS A 180 3.68 -6.53 -11.03
CA LYS A 180 2.83 -7.39 -11.87
C LYS A 180 2.38 -6.66 -13.15
N PRO A 181 2.06 -7.39 -14.23
CA PRO A 181 1.52 -6.78 -15.45
C PRO A 181 0.19 -6.05 -15.17
N LEU A 182 -0.15 -5.08 -16.01
CA LEU A 182 -1.41 -4.34 -15.96
C LEU A 182 -2.59 -5.33 -16.10
N PRO A 183 -3.57 -5.35 -15.18
CA PRO A 183 -4.70 -6.27 -15.30
C PRO A 183 -5.50 -5.99 -16.57
N GLU A 184 -5.95 -7.04 -17.28
CA GLU A 184 -6.76 -6.89 -18.49
C GLU A 184 -8.11 -6.22 -18.21
N GLU A 185 -8.64 -6.37 -17.00
CA GLU A 185 -9.91 -5.80 -16.54
C GLU A 185 -9.90 -4.25 -16.42
N VAL A 186 -8.72 -3.63 -16.52
CA VAL A 186 -8.55 -2.16 -16.42
C VAL A 186 -8.13 -1.54 -17.76
N LYS A 187 -7.93 -2.36 -18.81
CA LYS A 187 -7.73 -1.89 -20.18
C LYS A 187 -9.07 -1.56 -20.84
#